data_AF-G1VHA2-F1
#
_entry.id   AF-G1VHA2-F1
#
_cell.length_a   1.000
_cell.length_b   1.000
_cell.length_c   1.000
_cell.angle_alpha   90.00
_cell.angle_beta   90.00
_cell.angle_gamma   90.00
#
_symmetry.space_group_name_H-M   'P 1'
#
loop_
_entity.id
_entity.type
_entity.pdbx_description
1 polymer ?
#
loop_
_entity_poly.entity_id
_entity_poly.type
_entity_poly.pdbx_seq_one_letter_code
_entity_poly.pdbx_strand_id
1 'polypeptide(L)'
;KLTANALGDFEMDTIVGRGNHGAIVTLIERSTNMLFMRKLKKGKNAKELARTVIHLLSPFKDHIKSITTDNGTEFACHEMIAKSLGVTIYFADPYASWQKGAIENANGLIRQYVPKKETFEHISQQQITKYSKKINMRPRKKLDFKTPQDCFYELIK
;
A
#
# COMPACT_ATOMS: atom_id res chain seq x y z
N LYS A 1 15.88 9.53 -9.94
CA LYS A 1 15.59 8.28 -10.69
C LYS A 1 15.02 7.27 -9.69
N LEU A 2 13.81 6.74 -9.93
CA LEU A 2 13.19 5.70 -9.11
C LEU A 2 14.02 4.40 -9.27
N THR A 3 14.93 4.13 -8.34
CA THR A 3 15.71 2.88 -8.34
C THR A 3 14.86 1.74 -7.80
N ALA A 4 14.88 0.59 -8.46
CA ALA A 4 13.89 -0.49 -8.31
C ALA A 4 13.78 -1.14 -6.92
N ASN A 5 14.63 -0.81 -5.93
CA ASN A 5 14.65 -1.46 -4.61
C ASN A 5 15.19 -0.55 -3.49
N ALA A 6 14.99 0.77 -3.55
CA ALA A 6 15.45 1.64 -2.49
C ALA A 6 14.59 1.47 -1.22
N LEU A 7 15.25 1.16 -0.11
CA LEU A 7 14.63 1.10 1.21
C LEU A 7 13.88 2.41 1.50
N GLY A 8 12.63 2.28 1.92
CA GLY A 8 11.78 3.42 2.28
C GLY A 8 11.00 4.02 1.12
N ASP A 9 11.11 3.46 -0.09
CA ASP A 9 10.21 3.77 -1.19
C ASP A 9 8.96 2.90 -1.11
N PHE A 10 7.80 3.53 -1.16
CA PHE A 10 6.50 2.88 -1.11
C PHE A 10 5.77 3.08 -2.44
N GLU A 11 4.95 2.10 -2.81
CA GLU A 11 3.92 2.26 -3.84
C GLU A 11 2.54 2.19 -3.16
N MET A 12 1.62 3.07 -3.55
CA MET A 12 0.27 3.18 -2.99
C MET A 12 -0.79 3.02 -4.07
N ASP A 13 -1.84 2.28 -3.75
CA ASP A 13 -2.97 2.00 -4.64
C ASP A 13 -4.29 1.86 -3.88
N THR A 14 -5.41 1.86 -4.61
CA THR A 14 -6.71 1.46 -4.04
C THR A 14 -7.30 0.22 -4.70
N ILE A 15 -7.76 -0.71 -3.87
CA ILE A 15 -8.55 -1.87 -4.30
C ILE A 15 -10.02 -1.56 -4.00
N VAL A 16 -10.82 -1.51 -5.05
CA VAL A 16 -12.26 -1.20 -4.98
C VAL A 16 -13.09 -2.46 -5.17
N GLY A 17 -14.18 -2.57 -4.40
CA GLY A 17 -15.16 -3.65 -4.49
C GLY A 17 -16.09 -3.49 -5.69
N ARG A 18 -16.84 -4.55 -6.01
CA ARG A 18 -17.81 -4.53 -7.12
C ARG A 18 -18.80 -3.35 -6.95
N GLY A 19 -19.03 -2.62 -8.04
CA GLY A 19 -19.95 -1.48 -8.05
C GLY A 19 -19.53 -0.30 -7.18
N ASN A 20 -18.23 -0.16 -6.87
CA ASN A 20 -17.70 0.84 -5.92
C ASN A 20 -18.15 0.66 -4.46
N HIS A 21 -18.68 -0.52 -4.11
CA HIS A 21 -19.10 -0.84 -2.75
C HIS A 21 -17.91 -1.28 -1.89
N GLY A 22 -17.35 -0.32 -1.17
CA GLY A 22 -16.20 -0.50 -0.28
C GLY A 22 -14.85 -0.40 -1.01
N ALA A 23 -13.85 0.12 -0.29
CA ALA A 23 -12.50 0.31 -0.80
C ALA A 23 -11.46 0.01 0.28
N ILE A 24 -10.28 -0.41 -0.16
CA ILE A 24 -9.12 -0.70 0.67
C ILE A 24 -7.95 0.08 0.08
N VAL A 25 -7.26 0.89 0.89
CA VAL A 25 -5.97 1.45 0.49
C VAL A 25 -4.88 0.41 0.77
N THR A 26 -3.98 0.23 -0.19
CA THR A 26 -2.86 -0.70 -0.10
C THR A 26 -1.56 0.07 -0.31
N LEU A 27 -0.56 -0.23 0.51
CA LEU A 27 0.79 0.32 0.37
C LEU A 27 1.81 -0.80 0.49
N ILE A 28 2.80 -0.82 -0.39
CA ILE A 28 3.87 -1.82 -0.38
C ILE A 28 5.21 -1.10 -0.28
N GLU A 29 6.04 -1.51 0.67
CA GLU A 29 7.44 -1.08 0.71
C GLU A 29 8.23 -1.91 -0.32
N ARG A 30 8.98 -1.25 -1.21
CA ARG A 30 9.51 -1.87 -2.43
C ARG A 30 10.68 -2.81 -2.18
N SER A 31 11.50 -2.54 -1.16
CA SER A 31 12.69 -3.37 -0.85
C SER A 31 12.27 -4.74 -0.32
N THR A 32 11.48 -4.76 0.74
CA THR A 32 11.08 -5.93 1.52
C THR A 32 9.74 -6.54 1.12
N ASN A 33 8.96 -5.85 0.27
CA ASN A 33 7.58 -6.22 -0.04
C ASN A 33 6.67 -6.27 1.20
N MET A 34 6.95 -5.46 2.22
CA MET A 34 6.08 -5.31 3.37
C MET A 34 4.79 -4.59 2.97
N LEU A 35 3.66 -5.28 3.14
CA LEU A 35 2.35 -4.81 2.72
C LEU A 35 1.56 -4.21 3.90
N PHE A 36 1.03 -3.01 3.70
CA PHE A 36 0.10 -2.34 4.59
C PHE A 36 -1.26 -2.21 3.90
N MET A 37 -2.34 -2.46 4.67
CA MET A 37 -3.71 -2.43 4.13
C MET A 37 -4.67 -1.82 5.15
N ARG A 38 -5.58 -0.96 4.69
CA ARG A 38 -6.65 -0.43 5.52
C ARG A 38 -7.97 -0.29 4.76
N LYS A 39 -9.08 -0.68 5.39
CA LYS A 39 -10.43 -0.38 4.89
C LYS A 39 -10.69 1.12 4.93
N LEU A 40 -11.17 1.66 3.83
CA LEU A 40 -11.61 3.05 3.73
C LEU A 40 -13.09 3.13 4.09
N LYS A 41 -13.39 3.52 5.33
CA LYS A 41 -14.77 3.61 5.86
C LYS A 41 -15.65 4.62 5.11
N LYS A 42 -15.03 5.63 4.49
CA LYS A 42 -15.69 6.69 3.72
C LYS A 42 -15.44 6.53 2.21
N GLY A 43 -15.15 5.29 1.77
CA GLY A 43 -14.85 4.99 0.37
C GLY A 43 -13.63 5.75 -0.14
N LYS A 44 -13.65 6.13 -1.42
CA LYS A 44 -12.55 6.82 -2.12
C LYS A 44 -12.45 8.33 -1.81
N ASN A 45 -13.03 8.82 -0.72
CA ASN A 45 -12.92 10.22 -0.35
C ASN A 45 -11.45 10.59 -0.09
N ALA A 46 -10.91 11.54 -0.86
CA ALA A 46 -9.48 11.83 -0.88
C ALA A 46 -8.91 12.28 0.47
N LYS A 47 -9.66 13.10 1.22
CA LYS A 47 -9.23 13.61 2.52
C LYS A 47 -9.19 12.50 3.58
N GLU A 48 -10.22 11.65 3.60
CA GLU A 48 -10.29 10.51 4.53
C GLU A 48 -9.26 9.43 4.20
N LEU A 49 -9.00 9.18 2.91
CA LEU A 49 -7.93 8.30 2.47
C LEU A 49 -6.58 8.85 2.95
N ALA A 50 -6.29 10.12 2.70
CA ALA A 50 -5.03 10.72 3.10
C ALA A 50 -4.81 10.65 4.63
N ARG A 51 -5.83 10.94 5.45
CA ARG A 51 -5.79 10.73 6.91
C ARG A 51 -5.48 9.29 7.28
N THR A 52 -6.10 8.35 6.58
CA THR A 52 -5.89 6.91 6.80
C THR A 52 -4.45 6.51 6.52
N VAL A 53 -3.87 7.00 5.42
CA VAL A 53 -2.48 6.73 5.04
C VAL A 53 -1.52 7.33 6.05
N ILE A 54 -1.73 8.59 6.45
CA ILE A 54 -0.91 9.25 7.48
C ILE A 54 -0.90 8.40 8.75
N HIS A 55 -2.07 8.05 9.29
CA HIS A 55 -2.16 7.26 10.52
C HIS A 55 -1.48 5.88 10.39
N LEU A 56 -1.58 5.25 9.21
CA LEU A 56 -0.99 3.93 8.95
C LEU A 56 0.54 3.97 8.89
N LEU A 57 1.11 5.06 8.35
CA LEU A 57 2.55 5.21 8.11
C LEU A 57 3.27 6.05 9.16
N SER A 58 2.56 6.81 10.00
CA SER A 58 3.14 7.62 11.08
C SER A 58 4.14 6.86 11.97
N PRO A 59 3.91 5.59 12.36
CA PRO A 59 4.90 4.83 13.15
C PRO A 59 6.24 4.59 12.46
N PHE A 60 6.31 4.79 11.14
CA PHE A 60 7.48 4.49 10.31
C PHE A 60 8.02 5.72 9.58
N LYS A 61 7.49 6.92 9.86
CA LYS A 61 7.73 8.14 9.06
C LYS A 61 9.22 8.42 8.78
N ASP A 62 10.09 8.17 9.77
CA ASP A 62 11.53 8.46 9.69
C ASP A 62 12.28 7.49 8.77
N HIS A 63 11.62 6.41 8.35
CA HIS A 63 12.14 5.38 7.44
C HIS A 63 11.48 5.43 6.05
N ILE A 64 10.60 6.40 5.80
CA ILE A 64 9.92 6.57 4.51
C ILE A 64 10.61 7.69 3.74
N LYS A 65 10.99 7.39 2.49
CA LYS A 65 11.63 8.35 1.58
C LYS A 65 10.63 8.91 0.58
N SER A 66 9.87 8.01 -0.05
CA SER A 66 8.92 8.41 -1.08
C SER A 66 7.70 7.48 -1.15
N ILE A 67 6.62 8.01 -1.72
CA ILE A 67 5.42 7.24 -2.05
C ILE A 67 5.10 7.50 -3.51
N THR A 68 4.99 6.44 -4.31
CA THR A 68 4.55 6.52 -5.70
C THR A 68 3.10 6.07 -5.82
N THR A 69 2.26 6.84 -6.49
CA THR A 69 0.85 6.51 -6.72
C THR A 69 0.41 6.93 -8.12
N ASP A 70 -0.83 6.64 -8.53
CA ASP A 70 -1.36 7.15 -9.80
C ASP A 70 -2.08 8.49 -9.61
N ASN A 71 -2.46 9.11 -10.72
CA ASN A 71 -3.22 10.37 -10.72
C ASN A 71 -4.72 10.17 -10.42
N GLY A 72 -5.09 9.13 -9.67
CA GLY A 72 -6.46 8.87 -9.23
C GLY A 72 -7.02 10.00 -8.37
N THR A 73 -8.29 10.33 -8.55
CA THR A 73 -8.94 11.43 -7.82
C THR A 73 -9.02 11.19 -6.32
N GLU A 74 -8.97 9.93 -5.87
CA GLU A 74 -8.83 9.57 -4.45
C GLU A 74 -7.51 10.02 -3.82
N PHE A 75 -6.49 10.33 -4.63
CA PHE A 75 -5.18 10.79 -4.18
C PHE A 75 -5.01 12.31 -4.32
N ALA A 76 -6.09 13.05 -4.60
CA ALA A 76 -6.06 14.51 -4.72
C ALA A 76 -5.49 15.22 -3.48
N CYS A 77 -5.63 14.64 -2.28
CA CYS A 77 -5.05 15.17 -1.03
C CYS A 77 -3.64 14.64 -0.72
N HIS A 78 -2.86 14.22 -1.72
CA HIS A 78 -1.50 13.73 -1.55
C HIS A 78 -0.56 14.72 -0.83
N GLU A 79 -0.68 16.03 -1.07
CA GLU A 79 0.13 17.04 -0.38
C GLU A 79 -0.01 16.97 1.15
N MET A 80 -1.19 16.59 1.65
CA MET A 80 -1.42 16.38 3.07
C MET A 80 -0.59 15.20 3.60
N ILE A 81 -0.49 14.12 2.82
CA ILE A 81 0.34 12.95 3.15
C ILE A 81 1.82 13.36 3.15
N ALA A 82 2.27 14.02 2.08
CA ALA A 82 3.65 14.48 1.91
C ALA A 82 4.10 15.34 3.10
N LYS A 83 3.30 16.36 3.45
CA LYS A 83 3.59 17.27 4.56
C LYS A 83 3.58 16.57 5.93
N SER A 84 2.60 15.73 6.20
CA SER A 84 2.47 15.07 7.51
C SER A 84 3.52 13.99 7.76
N LEU A 85 3.99 13.31 6.71
CA LEU A 85 5.01 12.26 6.83
C LEU A 85 6.43 12.77 6.53
N GLY A 86 6.58 13.96 5.94
CA GLY A 86 7.89 14.48 5.53
C GLY A 86 8.47 13.76 4.31
N VAL A 87 7.62 13.30 3.40
CA VAL A 87 8.01 12.40 2.28
C VAL A 87 7.74 13.04 0.93
N THR A 88 8.47 12.60 -0.10
CA THR A 88 8.18 13.00 -1.48
C THR A 88 7.11 12.09 -2.08
N ILE A 89 6.12 12.66 -2.77
CA ILE A 89 5.12 11.88 -3.50
C ILE A 89 5.39 12.01 -5.01
N TYR A 90 5.43 10.86 -5.67
CA TYR A 90 5.56 10.76 -7.12
C TYR A 90 4.27 10.21 -7.72
N PHE A 91 3.99 10.65 -8.94
CA PHE A 91 2.89 10.12 -9.74
C PHE A 91 3.45 9.27 -10.87
N ALA A 92 2.87 8.11 -11.07
CA ALA A 92 3.23 7.24 -12.18
C ALA A 92 2.79 7.89 -13.50
N ASP A 93 3.66 7.85 -14.50
CA ASP A 93 3.36 8.34 -15.83
C ASP A 93 2.27 7.48 -16.48
N PRO A 94 1.40 8.06 -17.33
CA PRO A 94 0.50 7.28 -18.16
C PRO A 94 1.27 6.19 -18.92
N TYR A 95 0.75 4.95 -18.89
CA TYR A 95 1.35 3.77 -19.53
C TYR A 95 2.67 3.27 -18.93
N ALA A 96 3.11 3.78 -17.79
CA ALA A 96 4.33 3.34 -17.10
C ALA A 96 4.05 2.32 -15.97
N SER A 97 3.43 1.18 -16.30
CA SER A 97 3.09 0.13 -15.33
C SER A 97 4.30 -0.37 -14.51
N TRP A 98 5.51 -0.34 -15.09
CA TRP A 98 6.73 -0.75 -14.39
C TRP A 98 7.06 0.13 -13.17
N GLN A 99 6.54 1.35 -13.08
CA GLN A 99 6.72 2.23 -11.92
C GLN A 99 5.90 1.77 -10.69
N LYS A 100 4.87 0.94 -10.89
CA LYS A 100 4.01 0.35 -9.85
C LYS A 100 4.09 -1.20 -9.80
N GLY A 101 5.20 -1.76 -10.27
CA GLY A 101 5.34 -3.22 -10.40
C GLY A 101 5.25 -3.97 -9.06
N ALA A 102 5.64 -3.38 -7.94
CA ALA A 102 5.55 -4.05 -6.64
C ALA A 102 4.11 -4.13 -6.13
N ILE A 103 3.34 -3.05 -6.28
CA ILE A 103 1.95 -2.99 -5.82
C ILE A 103 1.03 -3.79 -6.73
N GLU A 104 1.32 -3.90 -8.03
CA GLU A 104 0.60 -4.80 -8.93
C GLU A 104 0.74 -6.27 -8.51
N ASN A 105 1.97 -6.70 -8.19
CA ASN A 105 2.22 -8.04 -7.66
C ASN A 105 1.53 -8.26 -6.30
N ALA A 106 1.60 -7.27 -5.40
CA ALA A 106 0.93 -7.34 -4.10
C ALA A 106 -0.59 -7.44 -4.25
N ASN A 107 -1.18 -6.67 -5.17
CA ASN A 107 -2.60 -6.73 -5.49
C ASN A 107 -3.00 -8.14 -5.96
N GLY A 108 -2.18 -8.80 -6.78
CA GLY A 108 -2.39 -10.20 -7.18
C GLY A 108 -2.50 -11.16 -5.98
N LEU A 109 -1.64 -11.00 -4.97
CA LEU A 109 -1.70 -11.77 -3.72
C LEU A 109 -2.94 -11.44 -2.89
N ILE A 110 -3.29 -10.15 -2.79
CA ILE A 110 -4.48 -9.70 -2.05
C ILE A 110 -5.76 -10.27 -2.67
N ARG A 111 -5.83 -10.41 -4.00
CA ARG A 111 -7.00 -10.98 -4.69
C ARG A 111 -7.29 -12.45 -4.35
N GLN A 112 -6.35 -13.18 -3.76
CA GLN A 112 -6.59 -14.52 -3.22
C GLN A 112 -7.49 -14.51 -1.97
N TYR A 113 -7.59 -13.36 -1.29
CA TYR A 113 -8.41 -13.16 -0.10
C TYR A 113 -9.56 -12.18 -0.30
N VAL A 114 -9.44 -11.29 -1.29
CA VAL A 114 -10.39 -10.20 -1.58
C VAL A 114 -10.78 -10.24 -3.07
N PRO A 115 -11.73 -11.10 -3.46
CA PRO A 115 -12.08 -11.33 -4.87
C PRO A 115 -12.61 -10.08 -5.57
N LYS A 116 -12.29 -9.90 -6.86
CA LYS A 116 -12.72 -8.73 -7.66
C LYS A 116 -14.23 -8.58 -7.81
N LYS A 117 -14.98 -9.69 -7.78
CA LYS A 117 -16.41 -9.73 -8.12
C LYS A 117 -17.34 -9.56 -6.91
N GLU A 118 -16.78 -9.29 -5.73
CA GLU A 118 -17.54 -9.12 -4.49
C GLU A 118 -17.53 -7.67 -4.02
N THR A 119 -18.55 -7.29 -3.26
CA THR A 119 -18.56 -6.02 -2.52
C THR A 119 -17.62 -6.16 -1.32
N PHE A 120 -17.02 -5.06 -0.86
CA PHE A 120 -16.13 -5.06 0.32
C PHE A 120 -16.80 -4.52 1.58
N GLU A 121 -18.11 -4.34 1.55
CA GLU A 121 -18.89 -3.85 2.69
C GLU A 121 -18.81 -4.82 3.87
N HIS A 122 -18.90 -6.12 3.60
CA HIS A 122 -18.82 -7.18 4.60
C HIS A 122 -17.40 -7.46 5.11
N ILE A 123 -16.36 -7.01 4.39
CA ILE A 123 -14.97 -7.25 4.78
C ILE A 123 -14.61 -6.33 5.96
N SER A 124 -14.42 -6.92 7.13
CA SER A 124 -14.02 -6.18 8.33
C SER A 124 -12.55 -5.74 8.28
N GLN A 125 -12.19 -4.71 9.05
CA GLN A 125 -10.78 -4.35 9.22
C GLN A 125 -9.96 -5.48 9.85
N GLN A 126 -10.56 -6.31 10.71
CA GLN A 126 -9.91 -7.47 11.31
C GLN A 126 -9.53 -8.52 10.25
N GLN A 127 -10.43 -8.79 9.29
CA GLN A 127 -10.12 -9.65 8.15
C GLN A 127 -8.97 -9.09 7.31
N ILE A 128 -8.97 -7.78 7.01
CA ILE A 128 -7.86 -7.13 6.29
C ILE A 128 -6.54 -7.31 7.03
N THR A 129 -6.50 -7.08 8.33
CA THR A 129 -5.30 -7.28 9.15
C THR A 129 -4.85 -8.75 9.14
N LYS A 130 -5.78 -9.70 9.17
CA LYS A 130 -5.48 -11.13 9.06
C LYS A 130 -4.88 -11.47 7.68
N TYR A 131 -5.42 -10.90 6.61
CA TYR A 131 -4.93 -11.13 5.24
C TYR A 131 -3.54 -10.51 5.03
N SER A 132 -3.32 -9.27 5.46
CA SER A 132 -2.00 -8.63 5.36
C SER A 132 -0.95 -9.41 6.16
N LYS A 133 -1.27 -9.85 7.38
CA LYS A 133 -0.37 -10.70 8.19
C LYS A 133 0.00 -12.00 7.47
N LYS A 134 -0.98 -12.72 6.88
CA LYS A 134 -0.69 -13.94 6.10
C LYS A 134 0.24 -13.67 4.92
N ILE A 135 0.04 -12.56 4.21
CA ILE A 135 0.87 -12.17 3.07
C ILE A 135 2.29 -11.82 3.53
N ASN A 136 2.42 -11.03 4.60
CA ASN A 136 3.70 -10.56 5.13
C ASN A 136 4.52 -11.64 5.85
N MET A 137 3.87 -12.70 6.34
CA MET A 137 4.54 -13.86 6.94
C MET A 137 4.95 -14.92 5.92
N ARG A 138 4.60 -14.75 4.63
CA ARG A 138 4.92 -15.74 3.59
C ARG A 138 6.35 -15.51 3.07
N PRO A 139 7.25 -16.49 3.18
CA PRO A 139 8.61 -16.43 2.62
C PRO A 139 8.65 -15.93 1.17
N ARG A 140 9.70 -15.17 0.83
CA ARG A 140 9.95 -14.67 -0.52
C ARG A 140 11.33 -15.11 -0.99
N LYS A 141 11.41 -15.68 -2.20
CA LYS A 141 12.70 -16.02 -2.83
C LYS A 141 13.61 -14.79 -2.97
N LYS A 142 13.04 -13.60 -3.22
CA LYS A 142 13.76 -12.31 -3.28
C LYS A 142 14.49 -11.95 -1.96
N LEU A 143 14.00 -12.47 -0.83
CA LEU A 143 14.50 -12.17 0.50
C LEU A 143 15.23 -13.37 1.11
N ASP A 144 15.84 -14.22 0.28
CA ASP A 144 16.50 -15.46 0.73
C ASP A 144 15.58 -16.35 1.59
N PHE A 145 14.30 -16.43 1.20
CA PHE A 145 13.24 -17.14 1.91
C PHE A 145 12.92 -16.62 3.32
N LYS A 146 13.39 -15.42 3.69
CA LYS A 146 12.85 -14.67 4.83
C LYS A 146 11.47 -14.10 4.52
N THR A 147 10.76 -13.67 5.57
CA THR A 147 9.45 -13.04 5.45
C THR A 147 9.57 -11.52 5.25
N PRO A 148 8.69 -10.89 4.46
CA PRO A 148 8.61 -9.42 4.37
C PRO A 148 8.55 -8.73 5.73
N GLN A 149 7.80 -9.31 6.68
CA GLN A 149 7.66 -8.75 8.01
C GLN A 149 9.00 -8.70 8.75
N ASP A 150 9.73 -9.82 8.80
CA ASP A 150 11.00 -9.89 9.53
C ASP A 150 12.04 -8.95 8.90
N CYS A 151 12.16 -8.98 7.56
CA CYS A 151 13.09 -8.10 6.85
C CYS A 151 12.78 -6.62 7.05
N PHE A 152 11.50 -6.22 7.01
CA PHE A 152 11.12 -4.83 7.22
C PHE A 152 11.49 -4.35 8.61
N TYR A 153 11.11 -5.11 9.65
CA TYR A 153 11.45 -4.75 11.03
C TYR A 153 12.94 -4.91 11.36
N GLU A 154 13.72 -5.69 10.61
CA GLU A 154 15.18 -5.67 10.70
C GLU A 154 15.78 -4.36 10.18
N LEU A 155 15.19 -3.73 9.16
CA LEU A 155 15.72 -2.54 8.50
C LEU A 155 15.32 -1.21 9.16
N ILE A 156 14.24 -1.20 9.94
CA ILE A 156 13.72 0.00 10.63
C ILE A 156 14.00 0.00 12.14
N LYS A 157 14.91 -0.87 12.58
CA LYS A 157 15.42 -0.88 13.96
C LYS A 157 16.32 0.31 14.25
#